data_AF-A0A7K1VVC2-F1
#
_entry.id   AF-A0A7K1VVC2-F1
#
_cell.length_a   1.000
_cell.length_b   1.000
_cell.length_c   1.000
_cell.angle_alpha   90.00
_cell.angle_beta   90.00
_cell.angle_gamma   90.00
#
_symmetry.space_group_name_H-M   'P 1'
#
loop_
_entity.id
_entity.type
_entity.pdbx_description
1 polymer ?
#
loop_
_entity_poly.entity_id
_entity_poly.type
_entity_poly.pdbx_seq_one_letter_code
_entity_poly.pdbx_strand_id
1 'polypeptide(L)'
;MNRPNLTDPDPRPAPASALAPPRQLRPRPLDLRVRTRRIQVEELVVDDPGKVLDHAHRAALTSPDTAAVLGHSSTTPLTLPAAAALLCALHEPGELAAMGLRLTHHTTHVTASDQQTEPVSLELSYAPDPES
;
A
#
# COMPACT_ATOMS: atom_id res chain seq x y z
N MET A 1 63.89 43.37 5.62
CA MET A 1 63.92 44.85 5.55
C MET A 1 63.60 45.26 4.11
N ASN A 2 62.43 45.88 3.92
CA ASN A 2 61.89 46.66 2.78
C ASN A 2 62.50 46.51 1.36
N ARG A 3 61.66 46.27 0.34
CA ARG A 3 61.10 47.31 -0.58
C ARG A 3 60.26 46.71 -1.74
N PRO A 4 59.41 47.52 -2.42
CA PRO A 4 58.06 47.14 -2.83
C PRO A 4 57.75 47.23 -4.35
N ASN A 5 56.52 46.81 -4.69
CA ASN A 5 55.55 47.36 -5.67
C ASN A 5 55.80 47.41 -7.19
N LEU A 6 54.67 47.22 -7.90
CA LEU A 6 54.32 47.58 -9.29
C LEU A 6 55.07 46.79 -10.38
N THR A 7 54.41 46.09 -11.30
CA THR A 7 53.35 46.60 -12.19
C THR A 7 52.63 45.43 -12.84
N ASP A 8 51.30 45.53 -12.94
CA ASP A 8 50.41 44.66 -13.71
C ASP A 8 50.74 44.72 -15.20
N PRO A 9 50.49 43.64 -15.98
CA PRO A 9 49.55 43.85 -17.07
C PRO A 9 48.47 42.77 -17.15
N ASP A 10 47.25 43.21 -16.82
CA ASP A 10 45.93 42.97 -17.41
C ASP A 10 45.75 41.66 -18.21
N PRO A 11 44.86 40.75 -17.76
CA PRO A 11 44.52 39.53 -18.48
C PRO A 11 43.69 39.86 -19.73
N ARG A 12 44.25 39.65 -20.92
CA ARG A 12 43.42 39.57 -22.13
C ARG A 12 42.45 38.38 -21.98
N PRO A 13 41.12 38.58 -22.08
CA PRO A 13 40.19 37.48 -22.13
C PRO A 13 40.39 36.72 -23.46
N ALA A 14 40.80 35.45 -23.36
CA ALA A 14 40.76 34.55 -24.49
C ALA A 14 39.29 34.32 -24.90
N PRO A 15 38.97 34.31 -26.20
CA PRO A 15 37.60 34.22 -26.68
C PRO A 15 36.94 32.90 -26.28
N ALA A 16 35.66 33.01 -25.93
CA ALA A 16 34.67 31.98 -25.65
C ALA A 16 35.06 30.56 -26.11
N SER A 17 35.56 29.73 -25.18
CA SER A 17 35.61 28.29 -25.38
C SER A 17 34.21 27.72 -25.12
N ALA A 18 33.51 27.53 -26.23
CA ALA A 18 32.44 26.57 -26.49
C ALA A 18 31.60 26.15 -25.27
N LEU A 19 30.36 26.64 -25.26
CA LEU A 19 29.22 25.94 -24.64
C LEU A 19 29.37 24.44 -24.92
N ALA A 20 29.66 23.65 -23.90
CA ALA A 20 29.66 22.20 -24.05
C ALA A 20 28.28 21.81 -24.62
N PRO A 21 28.22 20.97 -25.68
CA PRO A 21 26.94 20.52 -26.19
C PRO A 21 26.13 19.94 -25.02
N PRO A 22 24.81 20.21 -24.93
CA PRO A 22 23.99 19.65 -23.87
C PRO A 22 24.23 18.13 -23.87
N ARG A 23 24.66 17.60 -22.72
CA ARG A 23 24.89 16.17 -22.56
C ARG A 23 23.63 15.47 -23.04
N GLN A 24 23.71 14.79 -24.18
CA GLN A 24 22.62 13.96 -24.67
C GLN A 24 22.37 12.91 -23.59
N LEU A 25 21.31 13.12 -22.80
CA LEU A 25 20.81 12.12 -21.88
C LEU A 25 20.47 10.92 -22.74
N ARG A 26 21.25 9.85 -22.60
CA ARG A 26 20.96 8.59 -23.29
C ARG A 26 19.50 8.22 -22.99
N PRO A 27 18.68 7.87 -23.98
CA PRO A 27 17.32 7.41 -23.75
C PRO A 27 17.40 6.25 -22.76
N ARG A 28 16.85 6.44 -21.56
CA ARG A 28 16.69 5.33 -20.63
C ARG A 28 15.42 4.59 -21.03
N PRO A 29 15.48 3.26 -21.15
CA PRO A 29 14.30 2.48 -21.44
C PRO A 29 13.24 2.66 -20.36
N LEU A 30 11.97 2.79 -20.76
CA LEU A 30 10.86 2.90 -19.83
C LEU A 30 10.58 1.53 -19.20
N ASP A 31 10.61 1.47 -17.87
CA ASP A 31 10.39 0.24 -17.12
C ASP A 31 8.88 -0.04 -17.01
N LEU A 32 8.36 -1.11 -17.65
CA LEU A 32 6.92 -1.38 -17.80
C LEU A 32 6.39 -2.70 -17.18
N ARG A 33 7.14 -3.37 -16.31
CA ARG A 33 6.73 -4.69 -15.76
C ARG A 33 5.47 -4.58 -14.88
N VAL A 34 4.59 -5.59 -15.01
CA VAL A 34 3.31 -5.72 -14.31
C VAL A 34 3.39 -6.83 -13.24
N ARG A 35 2.90 -6.61 -12.01
CA ARG A 35 2.78 -7.63 -10.97
C ARG A 35 1.31 -7.95 -10.71
N THR A 36 1.03 -9.22 -10.42
CA THR A 36 -0.29 -9.66 -9.98
C THR A 36 -0.15 -10.21 -8.58
N ARG A 37 -0.88 -9.65 -7.61
CA ARG A 37 -1.06 -10.21 -6.27
C ARG A 37 -2.46 -10.75 -6.13
N ARG A 38 -2.57 -11.93 -5.55
CA ARG A 38 -3.86 -12.48 -5.11
C ARG A 38 -4.11 -12.00 -3.69
N ILE A 39 -5.25 -11.38 -3.46
CA ILE A 39 -5.70 -10.99 -2.12
C ILE A 39 -6.91 -11.85 -1.78
N GLN A 40 -6.87 -12.49 -0.61
CA GLN A 40 -8.02 -13.17 -0.03
C GLN A 40 -8.65 -12.22 0.99
N VAL A 41 -9.93 -11.94 0.82
CA VAL A 41 -10.73 -11.14 1.72
C VAL A 41 -11.72 -12.08 2.38
N GLU A 42 -11.67 -12.15 3.70
CA GLU A 42 -12.62 -12.89 4.50
C GLU A 42 -13.70 -11.92 4.98
N GLU A 43 -14.95 -12.23 4.67
CA GLU A 43 -16.10 -11.46 5.08
C GLU A 43 -16.97 -12.30 6.02
N LEU A 44 -17.22 -11.75 7.20
CA LEU A 44 -18.08 -12.36 8.20
C LEU A 44 -19.52 -11.86 8.01
N VAL A 45 -20.42 -12.79 7.68
CA VAL A 45 -21.84 -12.54 7.49
C VAL A 45 -22.61 -13.02 8.72
N VAL A 46 -23.54 -12.21 9.20
CA VAL A 46 -24.49 -12.62 10.25
C VAL A 46 -25.73 -13.21 9.59
N ASP A 47 -25.94 -14.51 9.77
CA ASP A 47 -27.15 -15.20 9.30
C ASP A 47 -28.30 -15.09 10.33
N ASP A 48 -27.99 -15.16 11.63
CA ASP A 48 -28.98 -15.06 12.71
C ASP A 48 -28.49 -14.14 13.84
N PRO A 49 -28.92 -12.87 13.86
CA PRO A 49 -28.44 -11.89 14.83
C PRO A 49 -28.86 -12.21 16.28
N GLY A 50 -30.00 -12.87 16.48
CA GLY A 50 -30.47 -13.25 17.81
C GLY A 50 -29.57 -14.29 18.45
N LYS A 51 -29.24 -15.34 17.69
CA LYS A 51 -28.28 -16.37 18.14
C LYS A 51 -26.91 -15.78 18.43
N VAL A 52 -26.41 -14.89 17.56
CA VAL A 52 -25.11 -14.25 17.78
C VAL A 52 -25.08 -13.51 19.11
N LEU A 53 -26.11 -12.71 19.41
CA LEU A 53 -26.18 -11.97 20.67
C LEU A 53 -26.29 -12.90 21.89
N ASP A 54 -27.12 -13.94 21.83
CA ASP A 54 -27.29 -14.89 22.94
C ASP A 54 -26.00 -15.69 23.24
N HIS A 55 -25.30 -16.12 22.19
CA HIS A 55 -24.02 -16.81 22.33
C HIS A 55 -22.93 -15.87 22.83
N ALA A 56 -22.86 -14.65 22.29
CA ALA A 56 -21.84 -13.68 22.69
C ALA A 56 -22.06 -13.17 24.11
N HIS A 57 -23.31 -13.03 24.57
CA HIS A 57 -23.60 -12.68 25.96
C HIS A 57 -23.12 -13.76 26.93
N ARG A 58 -23.36 -15.03 26.60
CA ARG A 58 -22.83 -16.16 27.39
C ARG A 58 -21.30 -16.18 27.36
N ALA A 59 -20.69 -15.94 26.21
CA ALA A 59 -19.24 -15.91 26.06
C ALA A 59 -18.59 -14.75 26.85
N ALA A 60 -19.25 -13.59 26.90
CA ALA A 60 -18.78 -12.45 27.69
C ALA A 60 -18.78 -12.74 29.19
N LEU A 61 -19.71 -13.58 29.68
CA LEU A 61 -19.73 -14.01 31.08
C LEU A 61 -18.62 -15.03 31.39
N THR A 62 -18.26 -15.89 30.44
CA THR A 62 -17.20 -16.90 30.63
C THR A 62 -15.80 -16.35 30.38
N SER A 63 -15.68 -15.30 29.56
CA SER A 63 -14.41 -14.72 29.13
C SER A 63 -14.48 -13.19 29.17
N PRO A 64 -14.59 -12.60 30.39
CA PRO A 64 -14.77 -11.16 30.56
C PRO A 64 -13.55 -10.36 30.09
N ASP A 65 -12.34 -10.91 30.21
CA ASP A 65 -11.12 -10.23 29.77
C ASP A 65 -11.10 -10.00 28.25
N THR A 66 -11.49 -11.02 27.47
CA THR A 66 -11.60 -10.91 26.01
C THR A 66 -12.71 -9.94 25.60
N ALA A 67 -13.83 -9.96 26.33
CA ALA A 67 -14.93 -9.01 26.10
C ALA A 67 -14.48 -7.56 26.39
N ALA A 68 -13.70 -7.34 27.46
CA ALA A 68 -13.17 -6.04 27.82
C ALA A 68 -12.19 -5.48 26.78
N VAL A 69 -11.33 -6.32 26.19
CA VAL A 69 -10.44 -5.92 25.08
C VAL A 69 -11.22 -5.41 23.87
N LEU A 70 -12.41 -5.96 23.63
CA LEU A 70 -13.31 -5.55 22.56
C LEU A 70 -14.22 -4.37 22.96
N GLY A 71 -13.99 -3.77 24.12
CA GLY A 71 -14.72 -2.60 24.61
C GLY A 71 -16.07 -2.91 25.25
N HIS A 72 -16.34 -4.18 25.58
CA HIS A 72 -17.55 -4.59 26.29
C HIS A 72 -17.34 -4.55 27.80
N SER A 73 -18.29 -3.96 28.51
CA SER A 73 -18.41 -4.06 29.97
C SER A 73 -19.79 -4.62 30.31
N SER A 74 -19.97 -5.14 31.53
CA SER A 74 -21.28 -5.60 32.01
C SER A 74 -22.37 -4.51 32.02
N THR A 75 -21.97 -3.25 31.85
CA THR A 75 -22.84 -2.08 31.84
C THR A 75 -23.13 -1.55 30.44
N THR A 76 -22.42 -1.99 29.40
CA THR A 76 -22.67 -1.60 28.02
C THR A 76 -23.41 -2.71 27.27
N PRO A 77 -24.49 -2.38 26.53
CA PRO A 77 -25.19 -3.38 25.73
C PRO A 77 -24.28 -3.87 24.60
N LEU A 78 -24.26 -5.19 24.42
CA LEU A 78 -23.47 -5.85 23.40
C LEU A 78 -24.02 -5.53 22.01
N THR A 79 -23.29 -4.76 21.20
CA THR A 79 -23.69 -4.50 19.82
C THR A 79 -23.41 -5.71 18.94
N LEU A 80 -24.21 -5.92 17.89
CA LEU A 80 -24.06 -7.09 17.01
C LEU A 80 -22.66 -7.22 16.38
N PRO A 81 -22.01 -6.15 15.86
CA PRO A 81 -20.65 -6.27 15.32
C PRO A 81 -19.63 -6.71 16.37
N ALA A 82 -19.75 -6.18 17.58
CA ALA A 82 -18.82 -6.49 18.65
C ALA A 82 -19.14 -7.84 19.32
N ALA A 83 -20.39 -8.31 19.24
CA ALA A 83 -20.79 -9.68 19.55
C ALA A 83 -20.15 -10.68 18.58
N ALA A 84 -20.25 -10.39 17.27
CA ALA A 84 -19.63 -11.19 16.23
C ALA A 84 -18.10 -11.24 16.38
N ALA A 85 -17.47 -10.09 16.66
CA ALA A 85 -16.03 -10.03 16.91
C ALA A 85 -15.61 -10.85 18.15
N LEU A 86 -16.39 -10.82 19.23
CA LEU A 86 -16.14 -11.62 20.42
C LEU A 86 -16.22 -13.12 20.13
N LEU A 87 -17.24 -13.55 19.38
CA LEU A 87 -17.36 -14.96 19.00
C LEU A 87 -16.22 -15.40 18.09
N CYS A 88 -15.81 -14.57 17.12
CA CYS A 88 -14.64 -14.84 16.28
C CYS A 88 -13.32 -14.89 17.05
N ALA A 89 -13.18 -14.14 18.14
CA ALA A 89 -11.98 -14.16 18.97
C ALA A 89 -11.89 -15.43 19.85
N LEU A 90 -13.04 -16.06 20.15
CA LEU A 90 -13.13 -17.16 21.12
C LEU A 90 -13.35 -18.54 20.47
N HIS A 91 -13.78 -18.58 19.21
CA HIS A 91 -14.17 -19.83 18.55
C HIS A 91 -13.55 -19.95 17.16
N GLU A 92 -13.36 -21.19 16.75
CA GLU A 92 -12.85 -21.53 15.42
C GLU A 92 -13.92 -21.30 14.34
N PRO A 93 -13.53 -21.03 13.07
CA PRO A 93 -14.47 -20.74 11.98
C PRO A 93 -15.54 -21.80 11.77
N GLY A 94 -15.25 -23.07 12.05
CA GLY A 94 -16.20 -24.18 11.93
C GLY A 94 -17.36 -24.12 12.94
N GLU A 95 -17.17 -23.45 14.08
CA GLU A 95 -18.17 -23.34 15.15
C GLU A 95 -19.07 -22.11 14.98
N LEU A 96 -18.57 -21.10 14.25
CA LEU A 96 -19.28 -19.84 14.00
C LEU A 96 -20.65 -20.06 13.34
N ALA A 97 -20.76 -21.04 12.43
CA ALA A 97 -22.01 -21.37 11.74
C ALA A 97 -23.14 -21.76 12.72
N ALA A 98 -22.81 -22.52 13.76
CA ALA A 98 -23.79 -22.91 14.78
C ALA A 98 -24.28 -21.70 15.61
N MET A 99 -23.48 -20.64 15.69
CA MET A 99 -23.78 -19.41 16.42
C MET A 99 -24.46 -18.35 15.56
N GLY A 100 -24.76 -18.64 14.29
CA GLY A 100 -25.43 -17.70 13.37
C GLY A 100 -24.47 -16.82 12.58
N LEU A 101 -23.19 -17.19 12.47
CA LEU A 101 -22.16 -16.49 11.71
C LEU A 101 -21.64 -17.36 10.56
N ARG A 102 -21.50 -16.79 9.37
CA ARG A 102 -20.89 -17.46 8.22
C ARG A 102 -19.69 -16.68 7.73
N LEU A 103 -18.55 -17.36 7.61
CA LEU A 103 -17.36 -16.81 7.01
C LEU A 103 -17.39 -17.07 5.50
N THR A 104 -17.25 -16.01 4.71
CA THR A 104 -17.27 -16.07 3.24
C THR A 104 -15.91 -15.62 2.71
N HIS A 105 -15.35 -16.41 1.81
CA HIS A 105 -14.03 -16.14 1.24
C HIS A 105 -14.17 -15.54 -0.15
N HIS A 106 -13.78 -14.28 -0.28
CA HIS A 106 -13.72 -13.59 -1.56
C HIS A 106 -12.26 -13.56 -2.03
N THR A 107 -11.99 -14.15 -3.18
CA THR A 107 -10.68 -14.01 -3.84
C THR A 107 -10.77 -12.86 -4.82
N THR A 108 -9.93 -11.84 -4.63
CA THR A 108 -9.77 -10.75 -5.60
C THR A 108 -8.35 -10.76 -6.14
N HIS A 109 -8.22 -10.64 -7.46
CA HIS A 109 -6.92 -10.47 -8.11
C HIS A 109 -6.62 -8.97 -8.22
N VAL A 110 -5.55 -8.52 -7.58
CA VAL A 110 -5.06 -7.15 -7.69
C VAL A 110 -3.82 -7.14 -8.57
N THR A 111 -3.97 -6.57 -9.77
CA THR A 111 -2.83 -6.25 -10.63
C THR A 111 -2.25 -4.92 -10.17
N ALA A 112 -1.03 -4.94 -9.65
CA ALA A 112 -0.28 -3.74 -9.30
C ALA A 112 1.05 -3.80 -10.04
N SER A 113 1.34 -2.83 -10.91
CA SER A 113 2.59 -2.78 -11.66
C SER A 113 3.76 -2.50 -10.74
N ASP A 114 4.55 -3.52 -10.43
CA ASP A 114 5.81 -3.36 -9.71
C ASP A 114 6.71 -4.56 -10.07
N GLN A 115 8.02 -4.41 -10.13
CA GLN A 115 8.74 -5.08 -11.22
C GLN A 115 9.86 -6.04 -10.80
N GLN A 116 9.92 -7.28 -11.33
CA GLN A 116 11.15 -8.12 -11.35
C GLN A 116 11.25 -9.03 -12.60
N THR A 117 11.82 -8.47 -13.67
CA THR A 117 12.50 -9.09 -14.84
C THR A 117 13.38 -8.02 -15.51
N GLU A 118 14.21 -8.35 -16.51
CA GLU A 118 15.02 -7.31 -17.19
C GLU A 118 14.14 -6.20 -17.83
N PRO A 119 14.58 -4.93 -17.78
CA PRO A 119 13.81 -3.81 -18.33
C PRO A 119 13.65 -3.92 -19.84
N VAL A 120 12.44 -3.68 -20.35
CA VAL A 120 12.16 -3.64 -21.79
C VAL A 120 12.51 -2.26 -22.33
N SER A 121 13.34 -2.19 -23.37
CA SER A 121 13.71 -0.92 -24.01
C SER A 121 12.71 -0.46 -25.06
N LEU A 122 12.18 0.75 -24.90
CA LEU A 122 11.35 1.44 -25.88
C LEU A 122 12.11 2.66 -26.42
N GLU A 123 12.22 2.77 -27.74
CA GLU A 123 12.77 3.95 -28.39
C GLU A 123 11.64 4.91 -28.80
N LEU A 124 11.78 6.19 -28.44
CA LEU A 124 10.84 7.24 -28.84
C LEU A 124 11.16 7.69 -30.27
N SER A 125 10.30 7.34 -31.23
CA SER A 125 10.38 7.86 -32.59
C SER A 125 9.68 9.21 -32.68
N TYR A 126 10.44 10.31 -32.70
CA TYR A 126 9.90 11.62 -33.08
C TYR A 126 9.99 11.75 -34.60
N ALA A 127 9.02 11.17 -35.31
CA ALA A 127 8.82 11.51 -36.71
C ALA A 127 8.04 12.84 -36.75
N PRO A 128 8.55 13.92 -37.36
CA PRO A 128 7.70 15.07 -37.61
C PRO A 128 6.61 14.63 -38.59
N ASP A 129 5.34 14.80 -38.20
CA ASP A 129 4.21 14.74 -39.13
C ASP A 129 4.52 15.70 -40.29
N PRO A 130 4.60 15.23 -41.55
CA PRO A 130 4.61 16.16 -42.67
C PRO A 130 3.21 16.80 -42.73
N GLU A 131 3.11 18.04 -42.24
CA GLU A 131 1.96 18.89 -42.50
C GLU A 131 1.74 18.93 -44.02
N SER A 132 0.54 18.53 -44.45
CA SER A 132 0.13 18.40 -45.84
C SER A 132 -0.76 19.56 -46.29
#